data_AF-A0A7S2IUE5-F1
#
_entry.id   AF-A0A7S2IUE5-F1
#
_cell.length_a   1.000
_cell.length_b   1.000
_cell.length_c   1.000
_cell.angle_alpha   90.00
_cell.angle_beta   90.00
_cell.angle_gamma   90.00
#
_symmetry.space_group_name_H-M   'P 1'
#
loop_
_entity.id
_entity.type
_entity.pdbx_description
1 polymer ?
#
loop_
_entity_poly.entity_id
_entity_poly.type
_entity_poly.pdbx_seq_one_letter_code
_entity_poly.pdbx_strand_id
1 'polypeptide(L)'
;QKSEPMSRGVWALVAFAVPARAAWTGLMGLTFDSNRPIESKSLHCPSGFLTGIRVKYGRTRQEDRDLYDFKLKCGNRWTSWSGLWFKNEVEDKTMECPSKMYVTGIEVKRGRNDWQDRDTYDFKLQCSGVWQSYMGMRSSSKQETGAAECPSGEGTSGIKVYRGFVEWGDKDLYEYELNCKSIAQNLASIRGLPDLKMLGLHRNVLTWDGEQLGIWLDALGLGELVPAFLAHNVDGGTVFLLTEDHLKELGFSLVGDRLYFVEVLTQLYDDIVNWSSALGIQLATHPVPPLRKLGLSLQPTSWTVKDVCKVLKAVNLGEYMELFVEHRVQGDVIFSLTEANLKEMGVDKVGDRLLITDITQTLYEQITGWQQQEVKQPQLLQLAGA
;
A
#
# COMPACT_ATOMS: atom_id res chain seq x y z
N GLN A 1 -30.33 0.71 -59.65
CA GLN A 1 -29.12 1.08 -58.87
C GLN A 1 -29.48 0.98 -57.39
N LYS A 2 -29.06 -0.12 -56.75
CA LYS A 2 -29.11 -0.28 -55.28
C LYS A 2 -27.68 -0.06 -54.78
N SER A 3 -27.49 0.82 -53.82
CA SER A 3 -26.22 1.08 -53.14
C SER A 3 -26.22 0.38 -51.79
N GLU A 4 -25.34 -0.61 -51.61
CA GLU A 4 -24.99 -1.15 -50.30
C GLU A 4 -23.95 -0.26 -49.60
N PRO A 5 -23.96 -0.14 -48.25
CA PRO A 5 -22.87 0.50 -47.52
C PRO A 5 -21.77 -0.52 -47.16
N MET A 6 -20.55 -0.16 -47.52
CA MET A 6 -19.31 -0.87 -47.25
C MET A 6 -18.97 -0.82 -45.74
N SER A 7 -18.94 -1.98 -45.09
CA SER A 7 -18.48 -2.17 -43.71
C SER A 7 -17.00 -1.80 -43.58
N ARG A 8 -16.68 -0.76 -42.80
CA ARG A 8 -15.32 -0.43 -42.37
C ARG A 8 -14.95 -1.31 -41.16
N GLY A 9 -14.20 -2.38 -41.41
CA GLY A 9 -13.54 -3.15 -40.36
C GLY A 9 -12.43 -2.31 -39.70
N VAL A 10 -12.58 -2.04 -38.41
CA VAL A 10 -11.53 -1.46 -37.58
C VAL A 10 -10.59 -2.62 -37.20
N TRP A 11 -9.42 -2.66 -37.84
CA TRP A 11 -8.33 -3.53 -37.42
C TRP A 11 -7.73 -2.94 -36.14
N ALA A 12 -8.03 -3.58 -34.99
CA ALA A 12 -7.33 -3.30 -33.75
C ALA A 12 -5.86 -3.71 -33.91
N LEU A 13 -4.97 -2.73 -33.98
CA LEU A 13 -3.53 -2.93 -33.83
C LEU A 13 -3.28 -3.41 -32.39
N VAL A 14 -3.11 -4.72 -32.24
CA VAL A 14 -2.54 -5.30 -31.02
C VAL A 14 -1.07 -4.89 -30.99
N ALA A 15 -0.77 -3.80 -30.30
CA ALA A 15 0.60 -3.43 -29.97
C ALA A 15 1.14 -4.48 -28.99
N PHE A 16 2.00 -5.37 -29.50
CA PHE A 16 2.81 -6.22 -28.64
C PHE A 16 3.75 -5.32 -27.83
N ALA A 17 3.47 -5.15 -26.54
CA ALA A 17 4.36 -4.47 -25.61
C ALA A 17 5.67 -5.28 -25.54
N VAL A 18 6.72 -4.78 -26.19
CA VAL A 18 8.07 -5.28 -26.00
C VAL A 18 8.42 -5.06 -24.52
N PRO A 19 8.88 -6.07 -23.77
CA PRO A 19 9.27 -5.88 -22.38
C PRO A 19 10.41 -4.85 -22.33
N ALA A 20 10.19 -3.72 -21.66
CA ALA A 20 11.22 -2.71 -21.49
C ALA A 20 12.23 -3.28 -20.49
N ARG A 21 13.39 -3.69 -21.00
CA ARG A 21 14.49 -4.20 -20.18
C ARG A 21 15.06 -3.04 -19.37
N ALA A 22 15.42 -3.30 -18.12
CA ALA A 22 16.06 -2.32 -17.28
C ALA A 22 17.33 -1.78 -17.96
N ALA A 23 17.51 -0.46 -17.98
CA ALA A 23 18.54 0.22 -18.74
C ALA A 23 19.41 1.08 -17.83
N TRP A 24 20.71 1.15 -18.13
CA TRP A 24 21.64 2.01 -17.40
C TRP A 24 21.59 3.44 -17.96
N THR A 25 21.61 4.44 -17.07
CA THR A 25 21.57 5.87 -17.45
C THR A 25 22.84 6.36 -18.14
N GLY A 26 23.93 5.59 -18.08
CA GLY A 26 25.27 6.11 -18.32
C GLY A 26 25.82 6.84 -17.08
N LEU A 27 27.10 7.23 -17.16
CA LEU A 27 27.85 7.82 -16.04
C LEU A 27 27.22 9.15 -15.59
N MET A 28 27.24 9.42 -14.28
CA MET A 28 26.68 10.66 -13.69
C MET A 28 27.45 11.94 -14.05
N GLY A 29 28.65 11.80 -14.61
CA GLY A 29 29.45 12.93 -15.09
C GLY A 29 30.38 13.54 -14.04
N LEU A 30 30.82 12.76 -13.07
CA LEU A 30 31.95 13.10 -12.21
C LEU A 30 33.26 12.95 -13.01
N THR A 31 34.25 13.78 -12.70
CA THR A 31 35.55 13.63 -13.38
C THR A 31 36.19 12.32 -12.94
N PHE A 32 36.39 11.38 -13.86
CA PHE A 32 36.88 10.04 -13.53
C PHE A 32 38.07 9.66 -14.42
N ASP A 33 39.19 9.33 -13.78
CA ASP A 33 40.39 8.81 -14.43
C ASP A 33 41.05 7.77 -13.50
N SER A 34 41.82 6.85 -14.07
CA SER A 34 42.64 5.95 -13.27
C SER A 34 43.88 5.46 -14.02
N ASN A 35 45.01 5.52 -13.32
CA ASN A 35 46.25 4.86 -13.75
C ASN A 35 46.41 3.45 -13.16
N ARG A 36 45.36 2.92 -12.51
CA ARG A 36 45.26 1.56 -11.98
C ARG A 36 44.04 0.84 -12.57
N PRO A 37 43.95 -0.50 -12.48
CA PRO A 37 42.76 -1.22 -12.90
C PRO A 37 41.52 -0.72 -12.14
N ILE A 38 40.48 -0.35 -12.89
CA ILE A 38 39.21 0.13 -12.34
C ILE A 38 38.46 -1.05 -11.70
N GLU A 39 38.09 -0.90 -10.44
CA GLU A 39 37.18 -1.82 -9.77
C GLU A 39 35.74 -1.38 -10.05
N SER A 40 34.84 -2.32 -10.38
CA SER A 40 33.42 -2.00 -10.52
C SER A 40 32.51 -3.05 -9.92
N LYS A 41 31.39 -2.60 -9.33
CA LYS A 41 30.37 -3.46 -8.73
C LYS A 41 28.98 -2.97 -9.11
N SER A 42 28.11 -3.91 -9.47
CA SER A 42 26.70 -3.63 -9.77
C SER A 42 25.82 -4.24 -8.70
N LEU A 43 25.03 -3.39 -8.05
CA LEU A 43 23.99 -3.79 -7.11
C LEU A 43 22.62 -3.63 -7.78
N HIS A 44 21.73 -4.58 -7.52
CA HIS A 44 20.37 -4.59 -8.06
C HIS A 44 19.35 -4.90 -6.98
N CYS A 45 18.14 -4.40 -7.16
CA CYS A 45 16.95 -4.76 -6.39
C CYS A 45 16.17 -5.83 -7.15
N PRO A 46 16.22 -7.12 -6.74
CA PRO A 46 15.64 -8.22 -7.51
C PRO A 46 14.11 -8.13 -7.65
N SER A 47 13.46 -7.61 -6.62
CA SER A 47 11.99 -7.61 -6.47
C SER A 47 11.35 -6.24 -6.64
N GLY A 48 12.09 -5.22 -7.08
CA GLY A 48 11.47 -3.92 -7.29
C GLY A 48 12.42 -2.75 -7.43
N PHE A 49 12.14 -1.69 -6.69
CA PHE A 49 12.90 -0.44 -6.74
C PHE A 49 13.72 -0.22 -5.48
N LEU A 50 14.77 0.56 -5.66
CA LEU A 50 15.58 1.12 -4.60
C LEU A 50 14.70 2.05 -3.75
N THR A 51 14.70 1.87 -2.44
CA THR A 51 13.99 2.73 -1.46
C THR A 51 14.96 3.43 -0.52
N GLY A 52 16.26 3.16 -0.63
CA GLY A 52 17.28 3.79 0.20
C GLY A 52 18.67 3.25 -0.10
N ILE A 53 19.68 3.95 0.37
CA ILE A 53 21.09 3.54 0.28
C ILE A 53 21.74 3.65 1.66
N ARG A 54 22.71 2.79 1.91
CA ARG A 54 23.60 2.89 3.05
C ARG A 54 25.03 2.83 2.55
N VAL A 55 25.82 3.80 2.98
CA VAL A 55 27.18 4.05 2.50
C VAL A 55 28.11 4.01 3.70
N LYS A 56 29.19 3.24 3.57
CA LYS A 56 30.29 3.25 4.52
C LYS A 56 31.48 3.93 3.92
N TYR A 57 32.17 4.72 4.74
CA TYR A 57 33.44 5.34 4.45
C TYR A 57 34.52 4.79 5.38
N GLY A 58 35.68 4.48 4.84
CA GLY A 58 36.85 4.01 5.56
C GLY A 58 38.12 4.66 5.03
N ARG A 59 39.18 4.66 5.84
CA ARG A 59 40.50 5.14 5.42
C ARG A 59 41.60 4.21 5.87
N THR A 60 42.59 4.00 5.00
CA THR A 60 43.78 3.22 5.31
C THR A 60 45.00 4.12 5.40
N ARG A 61 45.48 4.41 6.61
CA ARG A 61 46.65 5.31 6.81
C ARG A 61 47.94 4.81 6.17
N GLN A 62 48.08 3.50 5.97
CA GLN A 62 49.29 2.90 5.38
C GLN A 62 49.31 3.03 3.85
N GLU A 63 48.14 3.04 3.21
CA GLU A 63 48.00 3.09 1.75
C GLU A 63 47.46 4.46 1.27
N ASP A 64 47.21 5.35 2.22
CA ASP A 64 46.56 6.65 2.12
C ASP A 64 45.27 6.68 1.27
N ARG A 65 44.47 5.61 1.37
CA ARG A 65 43.27 5.43 0.54
C ARG A 65 41.98 5.81 1.26
N ASP A 66 41.09 6.49 0.56
CA ASP A 66 39.70 6.73 0.93
C ASP A 66 38.77 5.71 0.27
N LEU A 67 38.03 4.96 1.08
CA LEU A 67 37.30 3.78 0.67
C LEU A 67 35.81 3.96 0.93
N TYR A 68 35.00 3.61 -0.07
CA TYR A 68 33.54 3.58 0.03
C TYR A 68 32.99 2.23 -0.38
N ASP A 69 32.02 1.73 0.40
CA ASP A 69 31.22 0.55 0.07
C ASP A 69 29.74 0.86 0.27
N PHE A 70 28.89 0.16 -0.47
CA PHE A 70 27.49 0.50 -0.69
C PHE A 70 26.60 -0.72 -0.44
N LYS A 71 25.43 -0.48 0.12
CA LYS A 71 24.32 -1.42 0.05
C LYS A 71 23.01 -0.69 -0.25
N LEU A 72 22.10 -1.40 -0.88
CA LEU A 72 20.81 -0.89 -1.33
C LEU A 72 19.71 -1.36 -0.40
N LYS A 73 18.70 -0.52 -0.17
CA LYS A 73 17.42 -0.93 0.40
C LYS A 73 16.45 -1.16 -0.74
N CYS A 74 15.88 -2.34 -0.80
CA CYS A 74 14.91 -2.74 -1.83
C CYS A 74 13.59 -3.06 -1.12
N GLY A 75 12.62 -2.14 -1.22
CA GLY A 75 11.45 -2.16 -0.35
C GLY A 75 11.86 -2.02 1.12
N ASN A 76 11.63 -3.06 1.92
CA ASN A 76 11.99 -3.09 3.34
C ASN A 76 13.26 -3.90 3.65
N ARG A 77 13.94 -4.46 2.64
CA ARG A 77 15.10 -5.34 2.84
C ARG A 77 16.39 -4.69 2.36
N TRP A 78 17.46 -4.89 3.13
CA TRP A 78 18.80 -4.49 2.73
C TRP A 78 19.48 -5.59 1.91
N THR A 79 20.21 -5.20 0.87
CA THR A 79 21.15 -6.09 0.17
C THR A 79 22.38 -6.34 1.03
N SER A 80 23.17 -7.34 0.64
CA SER A 80 24.58 -7.41 1.03
C SER A 80 25.34 -6.17 0.57
N TRP A 81 26.48 -5.89 1.21
CA TRP A 81 27.45 -4.91 0.73
C TRP A 81 27.92 -5.25 -0.69
N SER A 82 28.30 -4.23 -1.46
CA SER A 82 28.71 -4.37 -2.85
C SER A 82 29.95 -5.25 -3.00
N GLY A 83 30.76 -5.33 -1.94
CA GLY A 83 32.00 -6.08 -1.92
C GLY A 83 33.12 -5.38 -2.68
N LEU A 84 33.04 -4.05 -2.81
CA LEU A 84 34.19 -3.22 -3.15
C LEU A 84 35.28 -3.41 -2.07
N TRP A 85 36.55 -3.33 -2.46
CA TRP A 85 37.63 -3.46 -1.48
C TRP A 85 37.55 -2.35 -0.42
N PHE A 86 37.37 -2.77 0.83
CA PHE A 86 37.15 -1.88 1.97
C PHE A 86 37.95 -2.36 3.20
N LYS A 87 38.52 -1.42 3.95
CA LYS A 87 39.25 -1.64 5.21
C LYS A 87 38.98 -0.49 6.17
N ASN A 88 38.88 -0.81 7.47
CA ASN A 88 38.78 0.14 8.59
C ASN A 88 37.66 1.20 8.42
N GLU A 89 36.45 0.83 8.83
CA GLU A 89 35.29 1.73 8.84
C GLU A 89 35.50 2.95 9.75
N VAL A 90 35.18 4.13 9.23
CA VAL A 90 35.24 5.42 9.93
C VAL A 90 33.86 6.04 10.07
N GLU A 91 33.01 5.87 9.04
CA GLU A 91 31.66 6.43 9.01
C GLU A 91 30.71 5.45 8.30
N ASP A 92 29.46 5.38 8.79
CA ASP A 92 28.38 4.58 8.21
C ASP A 92 27.09 5.39 8.29
N LYS A 93 26.52 5.71 7.13
CA LYS A 93 25.32 6.54 7.03
C LYS A 93 24.28 5.91 6.13
N THR A 94 23.02 6.18 6.47
CA THR A 94 21.85 5.65 5.79
C THR A 94 20.98 6.80 5.32
N MET A 95 20.44 6.68 4.11
CA MET A 95 19.35 7.51 3.62
C MET A 95 18.28 6.61 3.05
N GLU A 96 17.05 6.85 3.45
CA GLU A 96 15.89 6.15 2.93
C GLU A 96 14.91 7.18 2.39
N CYS A 97 14.22 6.81 1.32
CA CYS A 97 13.05 7.55 0.90
C CYS A 97 11.94 7.41 1.94
N PRO A 98 11.09 8.44 2.12
CA PRO A 98 9.89 8.34 2.93
C PRO A 98 9.05 7.14 2.52
N SER A 99 8.25 6.60 3.45
CA SER A 99 7.44 5.39 3.23
C SER A 99 6.75 5.40 1.87
N LYS A 100 6.89 4.28 1.14
CA LYS A 100 6.30 4.02 -0.19
C LYS A 100 6.85 4.86 -1.35
N MET A 101 7.80 5.75 -1.10
CA MET A 101 8.58 6.37 -2.17
C MET A 101 9.76 5.48 -2.56
N TYR A 102 10.14 5.55 -3.83
CA TYR A 102 11.32 4.89 -4.37
C TYR A 102 12.26 5.93 -4.94
N VAL A 103 13.53 5.54 -5.05
CA VAL A 103 14.55 6.37 -5.66
C VAL A 103 14.28 6.47 -7.16
N THR A 104 14.22 7.70 -7.66
CA THR A 104 14.16 8.02 -9.09
C THR A 104 15.44 8.68 -9.58
N GLY A 105 16.33 9.07 -8.68
CA GLY A 105 17.58 9.72 -9.03
C GLY A 105 18.54 9.79 -7.86
N ILE A 106 19.82 9.97 -8.16
CA ILE A 106 20.89 10.11 -7.18
C ILE A 106 21.81 11.22 -7.63
N GLU A 107 22.19 12.08 -6.70
CA GLU A 107 23.23 13.08 -6.89
C GLU A 107 24.34 12.85 -5.87
N VAL A 108 25.56 12.93 -6.36
CA VAL A 108 26.79 12.75 -5.58
C VAL A 108 27.57 14.06 -5.60
N LYS A 109 27.94 14.53 -4.41
CA LYS A 109 28.83 15.67 -4.21
C LYS A 109 30.21 15.14 -3.85
N ARG A 110 31.21 15.52 -4.66
CA ARG A 110 32.63 15.23 -4.38
C ARG A 110 33.33 16.47 -3.85
N GLY A 111 34.16 16.30 -2.84
CA GLY A 111 35.09 17.30 -2.35
C GLY A 111 36.45 16.68 -2.04
N ARG A 112 37.50 17.50 -2.04
CA ARG A 112 38.83 17.11 -1.56
C ARG A 112 39.29 18.03 -0.45
N ASN A 113 40.01 17.51 0.53
CA ASN A 113 40.71 18.28 1.55
C ASN A 113 42.20 18.14 1.32
N ASP A 114 42.82 19.13 0.69
CA ASP A 114 44.23 19.07 0.31
C ASP A 114 45.19 19.06 1.52
N TRP A 115 44.77 19.58 2.68
CA TRP A 115 45.61 19.54 3.89
C TRP A 115 45.60 18.18 4.59
N GLN A 116 44.53 17.41 4.43
CA GLN A 116 44.37 16.10 5.06
C GLN A 116 44.45 14.94 4.06
N ASP A 117 44.72 15.27 2.79
CA ASP A 117 44.75 14.35 1.65
C ASP A 117 43.49 13.47 1.56
N ARG A 118 42.30 14.07 1.68
CA ARG A 118 41.03 13.31 1.75
C ARG A 118 40.11 13.55 0.59
N ASP A 119 39.68 12.49 -0.07
CA ASP A 119 38.60 12.47 -1.02
C ASP A 119 37.27 12.13 -0.32
N THR A 120 36.33 13.06 -0.42
CA THR A 120 35.05 13.02 0.29
C THR A 120 33.88 12.95 -0.66
N TYR A 121 32.91 12.08 -0.34
CA TYR A 121 31.70 11.87 -1.11
C TYR A 121 30.48 11.93 -0.21
N ASP A 122 29.47 12.67 -0.66
CA ASP A 122 28.18 12.81 0.03
C ASP A 122 27.05 12.65 -0.97
N PHE A 123 25.94 12.07 -0.53
CA PHE A 123 24.91 11.53 -1.42
C PHE A 123 23.56 12.14 -1.06
N LYS A 124 22.75 12.45 -2.06
CA LYS A 124 21.33 12.72 -1.87
C LYS A 124 20.51 11.91 -2.86
N LEU A 125 19.33 11.49 -2.43
CA LEU A 125 18.40 10.72 -3.25
C LEU A 125 17.28 11.65 -3.76
N GLN A 126 16.81 11.38 -4.96
CA GLN A 126 15.52 11.87 -5.44
C GLN A 126 14.49 10.78 -5.15
N CYS A 127 13.53 11.08 -4.29
CA CYS A 127 12.47 10.16 -3.89
C CYS A 127 11.19 10.53 -4.63
N SER A 128 10.76 9.66 -5.54
CA SER A 128 9.58 9.87 -6.39
C SER A 128 9.54 11.26 -7.05
N GLY A 129 10.68 11.71 -7.61
CA GLY A 129 10.82 13.02 -8.25
C GLY A 129 11.18 14.19 -7.31
N VAL A 130 11.27 13.98 -5.99
CA VAL A 130 11.61 15.02 -5.02
C VAL A 130 13.00 14.81 -4.43
N TRP A 131 13.91 15.74 -4.70
CA TRP A 131 15.27 15.74 -4.14
C TRP A 131 15.26 15.94 -2.63
N GLN A 132 15.88 15.01 -1.92
CA GLN A 132 16.09 15.08 -0.47
C GLN A 132 17.35 15.88 -0.14
N SER A 133 17.53 16.22 1.15
CA SER A 133 18.80 16.74 1.65
C SER A 133 19.92 15.72 1.50
N TYR A 134 21.17 16.17 1.52
CA TYR A 134 22.31 15.27 1.57
C TYR A 134 22.32 14.43 2.86
N MET A 135 22.86 13.22 2.75
CA MET A 135 22.96 12.24 3.82
C MET A 135 23.80 12.74 4.99
N GLY A 136 24.68 13.71 4.73
CA GLY A 136 25.56 14.29 5.73
C GLY A 136 26.75 13.38 6.00
N MET A 137 27.26 12.74 4.95
CA MET A 137 28.61 12.15 4.99
C MET A 137 29.63 13.26 5.24
N ARG A 138 30.78 12.92 5.83
CA ARG A 138 31.88 13.87 5.97
C ARG A 138 32.26 14.42 4.59
N SER A 139 32.03 15.72 4.37
CA SER A 139 32.34 16.41 3.13
C SER A 139 33.29 17.58 3.38
N SER A 140 34.28 17.76 2.51
CA SER A 140 35.07 18.99 2.44
C SER A 140 34.38 20.03 1.54
N SER A 141 35.08 21.12 1.21
CA SER A 141 34.62 22.11 0.23
C SER A 141 34.25 21.43 -1.09
N LYS A 142 33.01 21.67 -1.56
CA LYS A 142 32.48 21.11 -2.81
C LYS A 142 33.38 21.46 -3.98
N GLN A 143 33.87 20.44 -4.70
CA GLN A 143 34.60 20.61 -5.95
C GLN A 143 33.70 20.34 -7.15
N GLU A 144 32.91 19.27 -7.10
CA GLU A 144 32.00 18.90 -8.21
C GLU A 144 30.76 18.16 -7.71
N THR A 145 29.77 18.05 -8.60
CA THR A 145 28.57 17.25 -8.41
C THR A 145 28.23 16.52 -9.70
N GLY A 146 27.84 15.25 -9.60
CA GLY A 146 27.28 14.45 -10.68
C GLY A 146 25.91 13.94 -10.27
N ALA A 147 24.99 13.84 -11.22
CA ALA A 147 23.64 13.36 -10.97
C ALA A 147 23.13 12.52 -12.12
N ALA A 148 22.30 11.54 -11.81
CA ALA A 148 21.47 10.86 -12.79
C ALA A 148 20.05 10.74 -12.25
N GLU A 149 19.08 10.89 -13.15
CA GLU A 149 17.67 10.68 -12.91
C GLU A 149 17.16 9.64 -13.90
N CYS A 150 16.30 8.75 -13.43
CA CYS A 150 15.56 7.84 -14.29
C CYS A 150 14.54 8.63 -15.13
N PRO A 151 14.25 8.17 -16.35
CA PRO A 151 13.19 8.77 -17.17
C PRO A 151 11.84 8.80 -16.44
N SER A 152 10.98 9.73 -16.86
CA SER A 152 9.63 9.82 -16.31
C SER A 152 8.88 8.49 -16.45
N GLY A 153 8.28 8.02 -15.36
CA GLY A 153 7.61 6.72 -15.33
C GLY A 153 8.55 5.52 -15.08
N GLU A 154 9.82 5.78 -14.77
CA GLU A 154 10.79 4.76 -14.33
C GLU A 154 11.32 5.03 -12.91
N GLY A 155 11.74 3.96 -12.23
CA GLY A 155 12.37 4.01 -10.92
C GLY A 155 13.74 3.34 -10.95
N THR A 156 14.61 3.75 -10.04
CA THR A 156 15.93 3.16 -9.87
C THR A 156 15.79 1.75 -9.29
N SER A 157 16.30 0.76 -10.01
CA SER A 157 16.30 -0.67 -9.63
C SER A 157 17.72 -1.18 -9.34
N GLY A 158 18.75 -0.36 -9.49
CA GLY A 158 20.12 -0.72 -9.18
C GLY A 158 21.08 0.44 -9.33
N ILE A 159 22.29 0.25 -8.81
CA ILE A 159 23.41 1.19 -8.93
C ILE A 159 24.64 0.40 -9.35
N LYS A 160 25.41 0.95 -10.28
CA LYS A 160 26.74 0.49 -10.60
C LYS A 160 27.74 1.53 -10.12
N VAL A 161 28.76 1.07 -9.41
CA VAL A 161 29.82 1.90 -8.86
C VAL A 161 31.12 1.53 -9.54
N TYR A 162 31.86 2.54 -9.98
CA TYR A 162 33.21 2.45 -10.50
C TYR A 162 34.16 3.13 -9.53
N ARG A 163 35.32 2.51 -9.32
CA ARG A 163 36.38 3.04 -8.48
C ARG A 163 37.70 3.03 -9.24
N GLY A 164 38.32 4.19 -9.30
CA GLY A 164 39.62 4.44 -9.86
C GLY A 164 40.58 5.00 -8.83
N PHE A 165 41.85 4.92 -9.14
CA PHE A 165 42.93 5.57 -8.39
C PHE A 165 43.85 6.32 -9.34
N VAL A 166 44.30 7.51 -8.91
CA VAL A 166 45.33 8.29 -9.57
C VAL A 166 46.50 8.44 -8.60
N GLU A 167 47.65 7.84 -8.94
CA GLU A 167 48.87 7.92 -8.11
C GLU A 167 49.41 9.34 -7.95
N TRP A 168 49.30 10.18 -8.98
CA TRP A 168 49.77 11.56 -8.86
C TRP A 168 48.75 12.38 -8.06
N GLY A 169 49.13 12.66 -6.80
CA GLY A 169 48.28 13.36 -5.84
C GLY A 169 47.24 12.44 -5.21
N ASP A 170 47.50 11.13 -5.12
CA ASP A 170 46.79 10.15 -4.29
C ASP A 170 45.26 10.36 -4.26
N LYS A 171 44.62 10.19 -5.42
CA LYS A 171 43.17 10.42 -5.57
C LYS A 171 42.40 9.12 -5.69
N ASP A 172 41.48 8.87 -4.77
CA ASP A 172 40.45 7.84 -4.90
C ASP A 172 39.22 8.44 -5.58
N LEU A 173 39.00 8.03 -6.84
CA LEU A 173 37.94 8.54 -7.67
C LEU A 173 36.80 7.52 -7.80
N TYR A 174 35.57 8.01 -7.72
CA TYR A 174 34.35 7.22 -7.86
C TYR A 174 33.43 7.82 -8.92
N GLU A 175 32.77 6.94 -9.67
CA GLU A 175 31.75 7.27 -10.66
C GLU A 175 30.60 6.26 -10.61
N TYR A 176 29.42 6.65 -11.06
CA TYR A 176 28.19 5.90 -10.83
C TYR A 176 27.29 5.85 -12.07
N GLU A 177 26.50 4.77 -12.17
CA GLU A 177 25.36 4.66 -13.08
C GLU A 177 24.12 4.18 -12.33
N LEU A 178 22.94 4.61 -12.78
CA LEU A 178 21.66 4.10 -12.28
C LEU A 178 21.06 3.11 -13.25
N ASN A 179 20.51 2.02 -12.74
CA ASN A 179 19.71 1.09 -13.52
C ASN A 179 18.24 1.44 -13.36
N CYS A 180 17.59 1.88 -14.43
CA CYS A 180 16.20 2.32 -14.44
C CYS A 180 15.29 1.26 -15.02
N LYS A 181 14.10 1.12 -14.42
CA LYS A 181 13.08 0.16 -14.84
C LYS A 181 11.70 0.83 -14.80
N SER A 182 10.85 0.50 -15.76
CA SER A 182 9.47 1.01 -15.82
C SER A 182 8.70 0.75 -14.52
N ILE A 183 8.16 1.82 -13.93
CA ILE A 183 7.27 1.76 -12.76
C ILE A 183 6.00 1.01 -13.15
N ALA A 184 5.32 1.36 -14.24
CA ALA A 184 4.07 0.69 -14.62
C ALA A 184 4.21 -0.84 -14.78
N GLN A 185 5.28 -1.31 -15.43
CA GLN A 185 5.54 -2.75 -15.59
C GLN A 185 5.95 -3.43 -14.29
N ASN A 186 6.63 -2.71 -13.39
CA ASN A 186 7.04 -3.23 -12.10
C ASN A 186 5.90 -3.13 -11.05
N LEU A 187 4.98 -2.17 -11.17
CA LEU A 187 3.79 -2.02 -10.32
C LEU A 187 2.83 -3.19 -10.51
N ALA A 188 2.73 -3.75 -11.72
CA ALA A 188 2.04 -5.02 -11.95
C ALA A 188 2.65 -6.19 -11.13
N SER A 189 3.91 -6.07 -10.68
CA SER A 189 4.60 -7.06 -9.82
C SER A 189 4.84 -6.61 -8.36
N ILE A 190 4.82 -5.31 -8.04
CA ILE A 190 5.09 -4.71 -6.72
C ILE A 190 3.78 -4.35 -5.98
N ARG A 191 2.72 -3.99 -6.71
CA ARG A 191 1.35 -3.85 -6.17
C ARG A 191 0.55 -5.13 -6.33
N GLY A 192 1.21 -6.27 -6.54
CA GLY A 192 0.52 -7.54 -6.36
C GLY A 192 -0.01 -7.57 -4.93
N LEU A 193 -1.31 -7.81 -4.77
CA LEU A 193 -1.90 -8.10 -3.47
C LEU A 193 -0.97 -9.06 -2.72
N PRO A 194 -0.68 -8.81 -1.43
CA PRO A 194 0.07 -9.76 -0.64
C PRO A 194 -0.52 -11.16 -0.82
N ASP A 195 0.33 -12.15 -1.08
CA ASP A 195 -0.15 -13.53 -1.23
C ASP A 195 -0.74 -13.99 0.11
N LEU A 196 -2.07 -14.06 0.17
CA LEU A 196 -2.81 -14.40 1.38
C LEU A 196 -2.35 -15.73 1.97
N LYS A 197 -2.03 -16.71 1.12
CA LYS A 197 -1.56 -18.03 1.56
C LYS A 197 -0.20 -17.92 2.24
N MET A 198 0.70 -17.09 1.73
CA MET A 198 2.01 -16.84 2.33
C MET A 198 1.91 -16.10 3.66
N LEU A 199 0.87 -15.26 3.83
CA LEU A 199 0.56 -14.60 5.10
C LEU A 199 -0.18 -15.50 6.10
N GLY A 200 -0.55 -16.72 5.72
CA GLY A 200 -1.39 -17.60 6.54
C GLY A 200 -2.86 -17.14 6.64
N LEU A 201 -3.28 -16.23 5.76
CA LEU A 201 -4.64 -15.70 5.69
C LEU A 201 -5.48 -16.52 4.71
N HIS A 202 -6.74 -16.75 5.07
CA HIS A 202 -7.69 -17.39 4.14
C HIS A 202 -8.25 -16.39 3.14
N ARG A 203 -8.69 -16.87 1.97
CA ARG A 203 -9.21 -16.02 0.89
C ARG A 203 -10.50 -15.27 1.20
N ASN A 204 -11.35 -15.78 2.09
CA ASN A 204 -12.61 -15.11 2.41
C ASN A 204 -12.39 -13.91 3.34
N VAL A 205 -11.99 -12.77 2.80
CA VAL A 205 -11.63 -11.57 3.59
C VAL A 205 -12.76 -11.11 4.51
N LEU A 206 -14.02 -11.30 4.11
CA LEU A 206 -15.19 -10.84 4.87
C LEU A 206 -15.32 -11.48 6.26
N THR A 207 -14.62 -12.59 6.52
CA THR A 207 -14.62 -13.24 7.84
C THR A 207 -13.32 -13.03 8.61
N TRP A 208 -12.45 -12.13 8.15
CA TRP A 208 -11.25 -11.78 8.90
C TRP A 208 -11.60 -11.02 10.16
N ASP A 209 -10.98 -11.41 11.27
CA ASP A 209 -10.95 -10.58 12.46
C ASP A 209 -9.96 -9.40 12.29
N GLY A 210 -9.93 -8.51 13.28
CA GLY A 210 -9.04 -7.35 13.27
C GLY A 210 -7.54 -7.72 13.26
N GLU A 211 -7.15 -8.86 13.84
CA GLU A 211 -5.75 -9.31 13.85
C GLU A 211 -5.31 -9.77 12.46
N GLN A 212 -6.15 -10.55 11.78
CA GLN A 212 -5.94 -10.99 10.41
C GLN A 212 -5.89 -9.82 9.42
N LEU A 213 -6.79 -8.84 9.58
CA LEU A 213 -6.73 -7.59 8.83
C LEU A 213 -5.42 -6.83 9.13
N GLY A 214 -4.98 -6.83 10.38
CA GLY A 214 -3.70 -6.25 10.81
C GLY A 214 -2.49 -6.86 10.11
N ILE A 215 -2.43 -8.20 10.00
CA ILE A 215 -1.37 -8.91 9.25
C ILE A 215 -1.31 -8.46 7.79
N TRP A 216 -2.48 -8.27 7.16
CA TRP A 216 -2.55 -7.79 5.79
C TRP A 216 -2.09 -6.32 5.67
N LEU A 217 -2.49 -5.44 6.59
CA LEU A 217 -2.03 -4.05 6.67
C LEU A 217 -0.51 -3.97 6.85
N ASP A 218 0.07 -4.79 7.73
CA ASP A 218 1.52 -4.91 7.93
C ASP A 218 2.23 -5.27 6.63
N ALA A 219 1.71 -6.26 5.90
CA ALA A 219 2.27 -6.69 4.62
C ALA A 219 2.23 -5.60 3.54
N LEU A 220 1.27 -4.67 3.63
CA LEU A 220 1.19 -3.46 2.79
C LEU A 220 2.10 -2.32 3.26
N GLY A 221 2.82 -2.48 4.37
CA GLY A 221 3.61 -1.41 4.98
C GLY A 221 2.75 -0.35 5.66
N LEU A 222 1.52 -0.69 6.06
CA LEU A 222 0.57 0.14 6.81
C LEU A 222 0.48 -0.27 8.30
N GLY A 223 1.49 -0.98 8.80
CA GLY A 223 1.50 -1.57 10.14
C GLY A 223 1.28 -0.60 11.30
N GLU A 224 1.77 0.63 11.16
CA GLU A 224 1.58 1.70 12.15
C GLU A 224 0.10 2.07 12.37
N LEU A 225 -0.79 1.74 11.42
CA LEU A 225 -2.23 1.98 11.52
C LEU A 225 -2.99 0.82 12.17
N VAL A 226 -2.37 -0.35 12.33
CA VAL A 226 -3.03 -1.54 12.89
C VAL A 226 -3.65 -1.28 14.28
N PRO A 227 -2.98 -0.59 15.22
CA PRO A 227 -3.58 -0.27 16.51
C PRO A 227 -4.88 0.55 16.40
N ALA A 228 -4.98 1.44 15.40
CA ALA A 228 -6.18 2.23 15.19
C ALA A 228 -7.34 1.38 14.64
N PHE A 229 -7.07 0.48 13.69
CA PHE A 229 -8.06 -0.46 13.19
C PHE A 229 -8.62 -1.35 14.31
N LEU A 230 -7.74 -1.89 15.15
CA LEU A 230 -8.13 -2.69 16.32
C LEU A 230 -8.94 -1.86 17.33
N ALA A 231 -8.50 -0.65 17.66
CA ALA A 231 -9.19 0.22 18.61
C ALA A 231 -10.60 0.63 18.13
N HIS A 232 -10.79 0.78 16.82
CA HIS A 232 -12.07 1.12 16.22
C HIS A 232 -12.88 -0.11 15.78
N ASN A 233 -12.51 -1.33 16.17
CA ASN A 233 -13.20 -2.58 15.81
C ASN A 233 -13.39 -2.77 14.29
N VAL A 234 -12.42 -2.32 13.49
CA VAL A 234 -12.45 -2.51 12.03
C VAL A 234 -11.88 -3.88 11.68
N ASP A 235 -12.65 -4.66 10.95
CA ASP A 235 -12.39 -6.05 10.58
C ASP A 235 -12.65 -6.29 9.09
N GLY A 236 -12.50 -7.53 8.64
CA GLY A 236 -12.69 -7.89 7.23
C GLY A 236 -14.10 -7.64 6.68
N GLY A 237 -15.12 -7.65 7.54
CA GLY A 237 -16.51 -7.40 7.16
C GLY A 237 -16.85 -5.91 7.10
N THR A 238 -16.16 -5.06 7.85
CA THR A 238 -16.42 -3.61 7.94
C THR A 238 -15.44 -2.78 7.13
N VAL A 239 -14.25 -3.29 6.82
CA VAL A 239 -13.20 -2.55 6.09
C VAL A 239 -13.66 -2.07 4.70
N PHE A 240 -14.52 -2.84 4.02
CA PHE A 240 -15.07 -2.46 2.70
C PHE A 240 -16.15 -1.37 2.77
N LEU A 241 -16.62 -1.02 3.97
CA LEU A 241 -17.61 0.04 4.21
C LEU A 241 -16.95 1.39 4.57
N LEU A 242 -15.62 1.43 4.67
CA LEU A 242 -14.88 2.63 5.03
C LEU A 242 -15.03 3.72 3.95
N THR A 243 -15.31 4.94 4.41
CA THR A 243 -15.29 6.16 3.58
C THR A 243 -13.98 6.91 3.77
N GLU A 244 -13.72 7.94 2.97
CA GLU A 244 -12.52 8.77 3.16
C GLU A 244 -12.46 9.40 4.56
N ASP A 245 -13.61 9.80 5.12
CA ASP A 245 -13.64 10.41 6.46
C ASP A 245 -13.34 9.37 7.55
N HIS A 246 -13.73 8.11 7.36
CA HIS A 246 -13.33 7.02 8.26
C HIS A 246 -11.83 6.78 8.21
N LEU A 247 -11.22 6.83 7.02
CA LEU A 247 -9.77 6.73 6.90
C LEU A 247 -9.05 7.85 7.66
N LYS A 248 -9.56 9.08 7.63
CA LYS A 248 -8.99 10.18 8.44
C LYS A 248 -9.12 9.90 9.94
N GLU A 249 -10.28 9.39 10.38
CA GLU A 249 -10.52 9.00 11.79
C GLU A 249 -9.58 7.87 12.24
N LEU A 250 -9.26 6.93 11.34
CA LEU A 250 -8.30 5.83 11.55
C LEU A 250 -6.83 6.26 11.45
N GLY A 251 -6.53 7.55 11.28
CA GLY A 251 -5.16 8.07 11.29
C GLY A 251 -4.49 8.20 9.92
N PHE A 252 -5.22 7.99 8.81
CA PHE A 252 -4.67 8.28 7.48
C PHE A 252 -4.57 9.79 7.20
N SER A 253 -3.50 10.40 7.70
CA SER A 253 -3.20 11.82 7.53
C SER A 253 -2.81 12.18 6.09
N LEU A 254 -2.08 11.29 5.40
CA LEU A 254 -1.57 11.53 4.06
C LEU A 254 -2.59 11.12 2.98
N VAL A 255 -2.85 12.02 2.03
CA VAL A 255 -3.76 11.76 0.89
C VAL A 255 -3.29 10.55 0.07
N GLY A 256 -1.97 10.42 -0.15
CA GLY A 256 -1.40 9.32 -0.91
C GLY A 256 -1.63 7.95 -0.26
N ASP A 257 -1.60 7.87 1.08
CA ASP A 257 -1.86 6.62 1.79
C ASP A 257 -3.33 6.22 1.71
N ARG A 258 -4.25 7.18 1.78
CA ARG A 258 -5.69 6.93 1.58
C ARG A 258 -5.97 6.38 0.19
N LEU A 259 -5.45 7.04 -0.86
CA LEU A 259 -5.65 6.60 -2.24
C LEU A 259 -5.04 5.22 -2.48
N TYR A 260 -3.85 4.96 -1.94
CA TYR A 260 -3.21 3.66 -2.01
C TYR A 260 -4.05 2.57 -1.33
N PHE A 261 -4.53 2.83 -0.11
CA PHE A 261 -5.35 1.87 0.64
C PHE A 261 -6.65 1.53 -0.09
N VAL A 262 -7.35 2.55 -0.61
CA VAL A 262 -8.56 2.35 -1.41
C VAL A 262 -8.26 1.50 -2.65
N GLU A 263 -7.18 1.78 -3.37
CA GLU A 263 -6.79 1.02 -4.56
C GLU A 263 -6.53 -0.47 -4.25
N VAL A 264 -5.75 -0.77 -3.21
CA VAL A 264 -5.46 -2.17 -2.84
C VAL A 264 -6.66 -2.88 -2.24
N LEU A 265 -7.54 -2.15 -1.54
CA LEU A 265 -8.80 -2.70 -1.02
C LEU A 265 -9.76 -3.05 -2.16
N THR A 266 -9.86 -2.20 -3.20
CA THR A 266 -10.64 -2.51 -4.41
C THR A 266 -10.10 -3.76 -5.12
N GLN A 267 -8.77 -3.86 -5.27
CA GLN A 267 -8.17 -5.06 -5.87
C GLN A 267 -8.45 -6.32 -5.05
N LEU A 268 -8.37 -6.23 -3.72
CA LEU A 268 -8.70 -7.33 -2.82
C LEU A 268 -10.17 -7.74 -2.96
N TYR A 269 -11.07 -6.77 -3.03
CA TYR A 269 -12.50 -7.00 -3.25
C TYR A 269 -12.77 -7.72 -4.59
N ASP A 270 -12.13 -7.26 -5.67
CA ASP A 270 -12.28 -7.88 -6.98
C ASP A 270 -11.75 -9.33 -6.99
N ASP A 271 -10.63 -9.62 -6.31
CA ASP A 271 -10.11 -10.98 -6.18
C ASP A 271 -11.08 -11.90 -5.44
N ILE A 272 -11.65 -11.45 -4.31
CA ILE A 272 -12.60 -12.27 -3.55
C ILE A 272 -13.91 -12.50 -4.32
N VAL A 273 -14.41 -11.51 -5.05
CA VAL A 273 -15.64 -11.64 -5.85
C VAL A 273 -15.42 -12.60 -7.02
N ASN A 274 -14.28 -12.49 -7.71
CA ASN A 274 -13.93 -13.41 -8.78
C ASN A 274 -13.76 -14.85 -8.26
N TRP A 275 -13.11 -15.00 -7.11
CA TRP A 275 -12.95 -16.29 -6.44
C TRP A 275 -14.30 -16.90 -6.01
N SER A 276 -15.18 -16.11 -5.39
CA SER A 276 -16.48 -16.62 -4.92
C SER A 276 -17.40 -16.98 -6.07
N SER A 277 -17.41 -16.19 -7.14
CA SER A 277 -18.14 -16.45 -8.38
C SER A 277 -17.71 -17.77 -9.02
N ALA A 278 -16.40 -18.04 -9.07
CA ALA A 278 -15.88 -19.31 -9.58
C ALA A 278 -16.33 -20.54 -8.76
N LEU A 279 -16.67 -20.35 -7.49
CA LEU A 279 -17.18 -21.40 -6.61
C LEU A 279 -18.73 -21.44 -6.53
N GLY A 280 -19.43 -20.51 -7.19
CA GLY A 280 -20.88 -20.36 -7.07
C GLY A 280 -21.33 -19.95 -5.66
N ILE A 281 -20.46 -19.29 -4.89
CA ILE A 281 -20.74 -18.84 -3.52
C ILE A 281 -21.13 -17.36 -3.56
N GLN A 282 -22.27 -17.04 -2.95
CA GLN A 282 -22.66 -15.67 -2.69
C GLN A 282 -22.00 -15.20 -1.39
N LEU A 283 -21.18 -14.16 -1.49
CA LEU A 283 -20.59 -13.49 -0.34
C LEU A 283 -21.66 -12.63 0.35
N ALA A 284 -21.71 -12.69 1.68
CA ALA A 284 -22.47 -11.76 2.50
C ALA A 284 -21.49 -11.09 3.45
N THR A 285 -21.52 -9.76 3.50
CA THR A 285 -20.67 -8.93 4.37
C THR A 285 -20.94 -9.25 5.83
N HIS A 286 -22.22 -9.32 6.22
CA HIS A 286 -22.65 -9.72 7.56
C HIS A 286 -23.95 -10.53 7.52
N PRO A 287 -24.00 -11.71 8.18
CA PRO A 287 -25.24 -12.45 8.30
C PRO A 287 -26.20 -11.72 9.23
N VAL A 288 -27.31 -11.23 8.68
CA VAL A 288 -28.45 -10.74 9.47
C VAL A 288 -28.88 -11.83 10.47
N PRO A 289 -29.08 -11.48 11.75
CA PRO A 289 -29.44 -12.47 12.74
C PRO A 289 -30.80 -13.11 12.40
N PRO A 290 -30.97 -14.42 12.66
CA PRO A 290 -32.19 -15.14 12.30
C PRO A 290 -33.37 -14.70 13.17
N LEU A 291 -34.12 -13.68 12.72
CA LEU A 291 -35.17 -13.00 13.49
C LEU A 291 -36.16 -13.94 14.17
N ARG A 292 -36.66 -14.96 13.45
CA ARG A 292 -37.59 -15.95 14.00
C ARG A 292 -36.98 -16.77 15.14
N LYS A 293 -35.69 -17.13 15.04
CA LYS A 293 -34.99 -17.86 16.12
C LYS A 293 -34.77 -16.98 17.36
N LEU A 294 -34.71 -15.66 17.18
CA LEU A 294 -34.67 -14.69 18.26
C LEU A 294 -36.05 -14.36 18.86
N GLY A 295 -37.12 -14.98 18.33
CA GLY A 295 -38.50 -14.69 18.75
C GLY A 295 -38.97 -13.29 18.35
N LEU A 296 -38.41 -12.73 17.27
CA LEU A 296 -38.75 -11.41 16.76
C LEU A 296 -39.82 -11.49 15.67
N SER A 297 -40.73 -10.51 15.69
CA SER A 297 -41.71 -10.28 14.63
C SER A 297 -41.01 -9.93 13.30
N LEU A 298 -41.62 -10.30 12.17
CA LEU A 298 -41.17 -9.83 10.84
C LEU A 298 -41.66 -8.43 10.50
N GLN A 299 -42.38 -7.77 11.41
CA GLN A 299 -42.77 -6.37 11.32
C GLN A 299 -41.93 -5.54 12.31
N PRO A 300 -40.81 -4.95 11.89
CA PRO A 300 -39.92 -4.19 12.77
C PRO A 300 -40.58 -3.00 13.46
N THR A 301 -41.58 -2.37 12.83
CA THR A 301 -42.34 -1.28 13.43
C THR A 301 -43.05 -1.68 14.73
N SER A 302 -43.20 -2.98 14.99
CA SER A 302 -43.71 -3.52 16.25
C SER A 302 -42.62 -3.82 17.29
N TRP A 303 -41.34 -3.70 16.94
CA TRP A 303 -40.24 -4.05 17.83
C TRP A 303 -40.09 -3.03 18.93
N THR A 304 -40.07 -3.54 20.16
CA THR A 304 -39.70 -2.74 21.33
C THR A 304 -38.19 -2.53 21.38
N VAL A 305 -37.75 -1.60 22.23
CA VAL A 305 -36.32 -1.44 22.57
C VAL A 305 -35.67 -2.77 22.99
N LYS A 306 -36.40 -3.62 23.73
CA LYS A 306 -35.92 -4.95 24.14
C LYS A 306 -35.67 -5.88 22.96
N ASP A 307 -36.49 -5.76 21.91
CA ASP A 307 -36.34 -6.55 20.69
C ASP A 307 -35.14 -6.08 19.87
N VAL A 308 -34.91 -4.77 19.78
CA VAL A 308 -33.69 -4.20 19.20
C VAL A 308 -32.44 -4.68 19.96
N CYS A 309 -32.48 -4.73 21.29
CA CYS A 309 -31.38 -5.26 22.09
C CYS A 309 -31.07 -6.74 21.80
N LYS A 310 -32.08 -7.56 21.46
CA LYS A 310 -31.84 -8.96 21.03
C LYS A 310 -31.06 -9.02 19.73
N VAL A 311 -31.34 -8.10 18.79
CA VAL A 311 -30.60 -7.99 17.52
C VAL A 311 -29.15 -7.63 17.80
N LEU A 312 -28.90 -6.55 18.57
CA LEU A 312 -27.55 -6.11 18.93
C LEU A 312 -26.74 -7.23 19.58
N LYS A 313 -27.33 -7.94 20.54
CA LYS A 313 -26.68 -9.07 21.21
C LYS A 313 -26.34 -10.20 20.26
N ALA A 314 -27.20 -10.49 19.27
CA ALA A 314 -26.98 -11.57 18.31
C ALA A 314 -25.84 -11.28 17.31
N VAL A 315 -25.45 -10.01 17.17
CA VAL A 315 -24.37 -9.56 16.28
C VAL A 315 -23.16 -9.07 17.07
N ASN A 316 -23.03 -9.49 18.33
CA ASN A 316 -21.94 -9.16 19.26
C ASN A 316 -21.80 -7.67 19.62
N LEU A 317 -22.84 -6.87 19.41
CA LEU A 317 -22.90 -5.44 19.77
C LEU A 317 -23.64 -5.20 21.09
N GLY A 318 -23.55 -6.18 22.01
CA GLY A 318 -24.26 -6.15 23.28
C GLY A 318 -23.83 -5.01 24.20
N GLU A 319 -22.59 -4.51 24.07
CA GLU A 319 -22.08 -3.39 24.88
C GLU A 319 -22.88 -2.09 24.68
N TYR A 320 -23.53 -1.93 23.51
CA TYR A 320 -24.29 -0.72 23.17
C TYR A 320 -25.76 -0.76 23.57
N MET A 321 -26.24 -1.85 24.17
CA MET A 321 -27.67 -2.00 24.52
C MET A 321 -28.16 -0.89 25.46
N GLU A 322 -27.34 -0.46 26.42
CA GLU A 322 -27.72 0.61 27.35
C GLU A 322 -27.96 1.94 26.63
N LEU A 323 -27.14 2.28 25.64
CA LEU A 323 -27.31 3.48 24.81
C LEU A 323 -28.64 3.42 24.03
N PHE A 324 -28.95 2.28 23.43
CA PHE A 324 -30.21 2.10 22.69
C PHE A 324 -31.43 2.19 23.62
N VAL A 325 -31.29 1.76 24.88
CA VAL A 325 -32.33 1.90 25.91
C VAL A 325 -32.51 3.35 26.33
N GLU A 326 -31.42 4.05 26.64
CA GLU A 326 -31.42 5.45 27.06
C GLU A 326 -32.03 6.36 26.00
N HIS A 327 -31.63 6.17 24.74
CA HIS A 327 -32.14 6.92 23.59
C HIS A 327 -33.46 6.39 23.02
N ARG A 328 -34.05 5.35 23.63
CA ARG A 328 -35.35 4.75 23.26
C ARG A 328 -35.42 4.33 21.79
N VAL A 329 -34.36 3.72 21.28
CA VAL A 329 -34.31 3.22 19.90
C VAL A 329 -35.17 1.96 19.78
N GLN A 330 -36.33 2.11 19.15
CA GLN A 330 -37.27 1.05 18.80
C GLN A 330 -37.30 0.81 17.29
N GLY A 331 -38.01 -0.22 16.82
CA GLY A 331 -37.86 -0.68 15.43
C GLY A 331 -38.44 0.23 14.34
N ASP A 332 -39.30 1.19 14.68
CA ASP A 332 -39.71 2.28 13.78
C ASP A 332 -38.60 3.35 13.61
N VAL A 333 -37.73 3.51 14.61
CA VAL A 333 -36.63 4.48 14.61
C VAL A 333 -35.32 3.86 14.08
N ILE A 334 -35.08 2.59 14.35
CA ILE A 334 -33.78 1.94 14.08
C ILE A 334 -33.32 2.04 12.62
N PHE A 335 -34.25 2.03 11.67
CA PHE A 335 -33.94 2.15 10.24
C PHE A 335 -33.69 3.58 9.76
N SER A 336 -33.96 4.58 10.60
CA SER A 336 -33.63 5.98 10.34
C SER A 336 -32.35 6.41 11.04
N LEU A 337 -31.70 5.52 11.79
CA LEU A 337 -30.41 5.83 12.43
C LEU A 337 -29.33 6.00 11.36
N THR A 338 -28.68 7.15 11.40
CA THR A 338 -27.47 7.41 10.62
C THR A 338 -26.23 7.17 11.47
N GLU A 339 -25.09 7.04 10.82
CA GLU A 339 -23.80 6.95 11.52
C GLU A 339 -23.57 8.15 12.47
N ALA A 340 -23.97 9.35 12.03
CA ALA A 340 -23.87 10.56 12.85
C ALA A 340 -24.70 10.45 14.14
N ASN A 341 -25.89 9.84 14.08
CA ASN A 341 -26.70 9.60 15.28
C ASN A 341 -26.05 8.57 16.20
N LEU A 342 -25.46 7.51 15.66
CA LEU A 342 -24.75 6.51 16.45
C LEU A 342 -23.55 7.12 17.18
N LYS A 343 -22.81 8.01 16.49
CA LYS A 343 -21.71 8.77 17.10
C LYS A 343 -22.21 9.71 18.19
N GLU A 344 -23.30 10.42 17.96
CA GLU A 344 -23.96 11.30 18.96
C GLU A 344 -24.41 10.52 20.20
N MET A 345 -24.89 9.28 20.04
CA MET A 345 -25.26 8.39 21.13
C MET A 345 -24.06 7.82 21.90
N GLY A 346 -22.83 8.01 21.44
CA GLY A 346 -21.61 7.48 22.09
C GLY A 346 -21.08 6.17 21.51
N VAL A 347 -21.49 5.76 20.31
CA VAL A 347 -20.85 4.65 19.59
C VAL A 347 -19.60 5.17 18.87
N ASP A 348 -18.49 5.27 19.60
CA ASP A 348 -17.25 5.92 19.11
C ASP A 348 -16.42 5.07 18.14
N LYS A 349 -16.59 3.75 18.15
CA LYS A 349 -15.81 2.83 17.30
C LYS A 349 -16.39 2.82 15.89
N VAL A 350 -15.54 3.07 14.88
CA VAL A 350 -15.95 3.20 13.46
C VAL A 350 -16.55 1.89 12.96
N GLY A 351 -15.89 0.77 13.22
CA GLY A 351 -16.35 -0.55 12.79
C GLY A 351 -17.73 -0.90 13.34
N ASP A 352 -17.97 -0.61 14.62
CA ASP A 352 -19.27 -0.89 15.25
C ASP A 352 -20.39 -0.01 14.69
N ARG A 353 -20.12 1.28 14.41
CA ARG A 353 -21.12 2.12 13.74
C ARG A 353 -21.46 1.61 12.34
N LEU A 354 -20.43 1.28 11.55
CA LEU A 354 -20.59 0.73 10.21
C LEU A 354 -21.37 -0.59 10.23
N LEU A 355 -21.06 -1.47 11.18
CA LEU A 355 -21.73 -2.75 11.36
C LEU A 355 -23.21 -2.56 11.71
N ILE A 356 -23.55 -1.66 12.63
CA ILE A 356 -24.94 -1.33 12.95
C ILE A 356 -25.66 -0.82 11.69
N THR A 357 -25.09 0.15 10.99
CA THR A 357 -25.70 0.72 9.78
C THR A 357 -25.91 -0.35 8.70
N ASP A 358 -24.92 -1.21 8.43
CA ASP A 358 -25.03 -2.27 7.43
C ASP A 358 -26.10 -3.31 7.79
N ILE A 359 -26.13 -3.75 9.05
CA ILE A 359 -27.14 -4.72 9.53
C ILE A 359 -28.54 -4.12 9.47
N THR A 360 -28.73 -2.86 9.89
CA THR A 360 -30.04 -2.20 9.85
C THR A 360 -30.53 -2.01 8.41
N GLN A 361 -29.65 -1.63 7.49
CA GLN A 361 -29.96 -1.52 6.07
C GLN A 361 -30.32 -2.88 5.47
N THR A 362 -29.50 -3.91 5.72
CA THR A 362 -29.75 -5.26 5.21
C THR A 362 -31.05 -5.84 5.78
N LEU A 363 -31.34 -5.61 7.06
CA LEU A 363 -32.62 -5.99 7.68
C LEU A 363 -33.81 -5.31 6.99
N TYR A 364 -33.70 -4.00 6.73
CA TYR A 364 -34.74 -3.24 6.05
C TYR A 364 -35.01 -3.78 4.65
N GLU A 365 -33.95 -4.07 3.88
CA GLU A 365 -34.05 -4.64 2.54
C GLU A 365 -34.66 -6.04 2.53
N GLN A 366 -34.26 -6.91 3.46
CA GLN A 366 -34.85 -8.24 3.58
C GLN A 366 -36.35 -8.17 3.88
N ILE A 367 -36.75 -7.29 4.79
CA ILE A 367 -38.14 -7.20 5.24
C ILE A 367 -39.03 -6.57 4.17
N THR A 368 -38.57 -5.49 3.53
CA THR A 368 -39.31 -4.85 2.43
C THR A 368 -39.34 -5.73 1.18
N GLY A 369 -38.26 -6.47 0.90
CA GLY A 369 -38.21 -7.47 -0.17
C GLY A 369 -39.19 -8.62 0.06
N TRP A 370 -39.37 -9.07 1.31
CA TRP A 370 -40.36 -10.09 1.67
C TRP A 370 -41.80 -9.58 1.51
N GLN A 371 -42.07 -8.33 1.90
CA GLN A 371 -43.38 -7.70 1.65
C GLN A 371 -43.71 -7.64 0.15
N GLN A 372 -42.73 -7.36 -0.71
CA GLN A 372 -42.95 -7.37 -2.16
C GLN A 372 -43.18 -8.77 -2.75
N GLN A 373 -42.62 -9.83 -2.15
CA GLN A 373 -42.89 -11.21 -2.56
C GLN A 373 -44.29 -11.68 -2.10
N GLU A 374 -44.73 -11.29 -0.90
CA GLU A 374 -46.09 -11.60 -0.43
C GLU A 374 -47.18 -10.83 -1.20
N VAL A 375 -46.92 -9.57 -1.59
CA VAL A 375 -47.87 -8.76 -2.38
C VAL A 375 -48.03 -9.27 -3.84
N LYS A 376 -47.10 -10.10 -4.34
CA LYS A 376 -47.24 -10.78 -5.65
C LYS A 376 -48.16 -12.00 -5.62
N GLN A 377 -48.79 -12.34 -4.49
CA GLN A 377 -49.95 -13.24 -4.47
C GLN A 377 -51.28 -12.49 -4.25
N PRO A 378 -51.98 -12.12 -5.33
CA PRO A 378 -53.43 -12.01 -5.30
C PRO A 378 -54.10 -13.10 -6.16
N GLN A 379 -55.04 -13.80 -5.52
CA GLN A 379 -56.22 -14.48 -6.08
C GLN A 379 -56.04 -15.82 -6.81
N LEU A 380 -56.11 -16.90 -6.04
CA LEU A 380 -56.65 -18.18 -6.51
C LEU A 380 -57.57 -18.75 -5.43
N LEU A 381 -58.72 -18.12 -5.22
CA LEU A 381 -59.87 -18.71 -4.54
C LEU A 381 -61.09 -17.82 -4.74
N GLN A 382 -61.87 -18.12 -5.78
CA GLN A 382 -63.33 -18.28 -5.80
C GLN A 382 -63.84 -18.08 -7.22
N LEU A 383 -64.23 -19.19 -7.86
CA LEU A 383 -65.49 -19.37 -8.60
C LEU A 383 -65.49 -20.76 -9.25
N ALA A 384 -65.84 -21.75 -8.43
CA ALA A 384 -66.44 -23.01 -8.89
C ALA A 384 -67.46 -23.43 -7.83
N GLY A 385 -68.71 -23.04 -8.04
CA GLY A 385 -69.82 -23.36 -7.16
C GLY A 385 -71.10 -22.62 -7.56
N ALA A 386 -71.95 -23.34 -8.31
CA ALA A 386 -73.30 -23.02 -8.81
C ALA A 386 -73.39 -22.38 -10.20
#